data_AF-A0A923WQ69-F1
#
_entry.id   AF-A0A923WQ69-F1
#
_cell.length_a   1.000
_cell.length_b   1.000
_cell.length_c   1.000
_cell.angle_alpha   90.00
_cell.angle_beta   90.00
_cell.angle_gamma   90.00
#
_symmetry.space_group_name_H-M   'P 1'
#
loop_
_entity.id
_entity.type
_entity.pdbx_description
1 polymer ?
#
loop_
_entity_poly.entity_id
_entity_poly.type
_entity_poly.pdbx_seq_one_letter_code
_entity_poly.pdbx_strand_id
1 'polypeptide(L)'
;MRSLSSLRRGVVLLCALSMAGPLLAEVPHRAAKPAYAEEQTILQTEKNTPERGFGAAASGKVHSDRHFLGQYGANEGAVILQRGGNTWRLLRNGPIAMSAGFLLLVTPLLILGLYLAVGPAHAIEHESGRRLDRFNRWQRWVHWATAFSFLALALSGLLLLFGKNVLLPWMGHNAFSWVALLSKLVHNFVGPLFVVCSVIMFATYVRKNFFQRADWLWIKQGGGLVSHKHIAAGYFNAGEKIWFWGGVVVLGLLMSVTGLILDFVNFGQTRYVLQIAHYLHLGGATLYMVGAMGHIYIGTLGTPGAYEAMRHGSVDSNWAKAHHELWYNEVTHSAPQPPPRADRRRRE
;
A
#
# COMPACT_ATOMS: atom_id res chain seq x y z
N MET A 1 -19.67 26.40 -2.99
CA MET A 1 -19.46 25.79 -4.34
C MET A 1 -18.18 26.26 -5.06
N ARG A 2 -17.56 27.42 -4.72
CA ARG A 2 -16.33 27.89 -5.39
C ARG A 2 -15.04 27.11 -5.03
N SER A 3 -14.89 26.54 -3.82
CA SER A 3 -13.62 25.89 -3.39
C SER A 3 -13.38 24.46 -3.91
N LEU A 4 -14.42 23.72 -4.29
CA LEU A 4 -14.27 22.39 -4.89
C LEU A 4 -13.66 22.46 -6.30
N SER A 5 -13.88 23.58 -7.00
CA SER A 5 -13.33 23.80 -8.36
C SER A 5 -11.83 24.07 -8.34
N SER A 6 -11.32 24.78 -7.34
CA SER A 6 -9.90 25.04 -7.13
C SER A 6 -9.14 23.79 -6.68
N LEU A 7 -9.74 22.95 -5.83
CA LEU A 7 -9.14 21.69 -5.40
C LEU A 7 -9.04 20.69 -6.57
N ARG A 8 -10.09 20.58 -7.40
CA ARG A 8 -10.05 19.77 -8.63
C ARG A 8 -8.98 20.25 -9.62
N ARG A 9 -8.85 21.56 -9.81
CA ARG A 9 -7.82 22.14 -10.69
C ARG A 9 -6.41 21.88 -10.14
N GLY A 10 -6.21 21.99 -8.82
CA GLY A 10 -4.94 21.67 -8.17
C GLY A 10 -4.52 20.21 -8.30
N VAL A 11 -5.46 19.27 -8.12
CA VAL A 11 -5.21 17.83 -8.28
C VAL A 11 -4.93 17.47 -9.75
N VAL A 12 -5.68 18.02 -10.70
CA VAL A 12 -5.44 17.79 -12.14
C VAL A 12 -4.09 18.38 -12.59
N LEU A 13 -3.69 19.55 -12.07
CA LEU A 13 -2.38 20.14 -12.35
C LEU A 13 -1.23 19.29 -11.76
N LEU A 14 -1.40 18.77 -10.54
CA LEU A 14 -0.43 17.85 -9.91
C LEU A 14 -0.31 16.52 -10.68
N CYS A 15 -1.43 15.95 -11.12
CA CYS A 15 -1.45 14.76 -11.96
C CYS A 15 -0.79 15.01 -13.32
N ALA A 16 -1.05 16.16 -13.95
CA ALA A 16 -0.42 16.54 -15.22
C ALA A 16 1.10 16.73 -15.09
N LEU A 17 1.57 17.33 -13.99
CA LEU A 17 2.99 17.47 -13.68
C LEU A 17 3.67 16.12 -13.39
N SER A 18 2.95 15.15 -12.80
CA SER A 18 3.48 13.79 -12.58
C SER A 18 3.66 12.96 -13.85
N MET A 19 2.97 13.31 -14.94
CA MET A 19 3.11 12.68 -16.25
C MET A 19 4.15 13.37 -17.17
N ALA A 20 4.69 14.53 -16.77
CA ALA A 20 5.70 15.27 -17.54
C ALA A 20 7.15 14.81 -17.26
N GLY A 21 7.36 14.00 -16.23
CA GLY A 21 8.68 13.45 -15.85
C GLY A 21 9.45 12.68 -16.93
N PRO A 22 8.84 12.02 -17.94
CA PRO A 22 9.59 11.31 -18.97
C PRO A 22 10.27 12.22 -20.00
N LEU A 23 9.95 13.52 -20.08
CA LEU A 23 10.47 14.41 -21.14
C LEU A 23 11.78 15.12 -20.78
N LEU A 24 12.23 15.04 -19.53
CA LEU A 24 13.47 15.69 -19.06
C LEU A 24 14.58 14.70 -18.68
N ALA A 25 14.39 13.41 -18.97
CA ALA A 25 15.38 12.37 -18.73
C ALA A 25 16.32 12.13 -19.94
N GLU A 26 16.41 13.08 -20.87
CA GLU A 26 17.37 13.01 -21.98
C GLU A 26 18.71 13.61 -21.53
N VAL A 27 19.72 12.76 -21.33
CA VAL A 27 21.08 13.20 -21.08
C VAL A 27 21.64 13.77 -22.39
N PRO A 28 22.09 15.04 -22.44
CA PRO A 28 22.71 15.59 -23.63
C PRO A 28 23.92 14.75 -24.03
N HIS A 29 23.98 14.31 -25.30
CA HIS A 29 24.97 13.38 -25.86
C HIS A 29 26.45 13.71 -25.53
N ARG A 30 26.77 14.94 -25.11
CA ARG A 30 28.14 15.41 -24.84
C ARG A 30 28.56 15.41 -23.36
N ALA A 31 27.69 15.03 -22.43
CA ALA A 31 27.97 15.07 -20.98
C ALA A 31 28.11 13.69 -20.31
N ALA A 32 27.98 12.59 -21.06
CA ALA A 32 28.17 11.24 -20.53
C ALA A 32 29.66 10.94 -20.31
N LYS A 33 30.08 10.74 -19.04
CA LYS A 33 31.40 10.16 -18.73
C LYS A 33 31.35 8.65 -18.98
N PRO A 34 32.39 8.03 -19.59
CA PRO A 34 32.26 6.72 -20.20
C PRO A 34 32.38 5.60 -19.16
N ALA A 35 31.36 4.76 -19.07
CA ALA A 35 31.48 3.39 -18.55
C ALA A 35 31.33 2.35 -19.67
N TYR A 36 31.40 2.76 -20.95
CA TYR A 36 30.56 2.15 -21.97
C TYR A 36 31.13 2.14 -23.39
N ALA A 37 32.42 1.83 -23.58
CA ALA A 37 32.93 1.61 -24.94
C ALA A 37 32.14 0.51 -25.70
N GLU A 38 31.70 -0.54 -24.98
CA GLU A 38 30.92 -1.63 -25.56
C GLU A 38 29.43 -1.29 -25.74
N GLU A 39 28.80 -0.52 -24.82
CA GLU A 39 27.40 -0.09 -24.99
C GLU A 39 27.28 0.95 -26.11
N GLN A 40 28.26 1.84 -26.30
CA GLN A 40 28.31 2.72 -27.47
C GLN A 40 28.42 1.95 -28.78
N THR A 41 29.25 0.91 -28.83
CA THR A 41 29.42 0.07 -30.02
C THR A 41 28.11 -0.60 -30.41
N ILE A 42 27.34 -1.08 -29.43
CA ILE A 42 26.10 -1.78 -29.76
C ILE A 42 24.91 -0.83 -29.95
N LEU A 43 24.87 0.33 -29.29
CA LEU A 43 23.94 1.42 -29.64
C LEU A 43 24.17 1.90 -31.07
N GLN A 44 25.43 1.91 -31.56
CA GLN A 44 25.74 2.16 -32.96
C GLN A 44 25.25 1.04 -33.88
N THR A 45 25.43 -0.23 -33.50
CA THR A 45 24.92 -1.38 -34.26
C THR A 45 23.38 -1.41 -34.32
N GLU A 46 22.70 -0.99 -33.26
CA GLU A 46 21.24 -1.04 -33.14
C GLU A 46 20.54 0.24 -33.59
N LYS A 47 21.30 1.31 -33.91
CA LYS A 47 20.81 2.66 -34.26
C LYS A 47 19.68 2.70 -35.30
N ASN A 48 19.65 1.73 -36.21
CA ASN A 48 18.68 1.65 -37.30
C ASN A 48 17.63 0.52 -37.11
N THR A 49 17.59 -0.10 -35.93
CA THR A 49 16.62 -1.14 -35.60
C THR A 49 15.45 -0.48 -34.89
N PRO A 50 14.22 -0.48 -35.46
CA PRO A 50 13.08 0.15 -34.81
C PRO A 50 12.82 -0.46 -33.43
N GLU A 51 12.70 0.39 -32.40
CA GLU A 51 12.21 -0.04 -31.09
C GLU A 51 10.73 -0.43 -31.21
N ARG A 52 10.41 -1.67 -30.85
CA ARG A 52 9.04 -2.19 -30.94
C ARG A 52 8.31 -1.83 -29.65
N GLY A 53 7.38 -0.87 -29.72
CA GLY A 53 6.68 -0.32 -28.56
C GLY A 53 6.09 -1.36 -27.59
N PHE A 54 5.85 -0.92 -26.36
CA PHE A 54 5.38 -1.73 -25.21
C PHE A 54 4.16 -2.64 -25.48
N GLY A 55 3.35 -2.35 -26.50
CA GLY A 55 2.15 -3.12 -26.86
C GLY A 55 2.35 -4.26 -27.87
N ALA A 56 3.55 -4.45 -28.43
CA ALA A 56 3.78 -5.53 -29.40
C ALA A 56 3.92 -6.89 -28.69
N ALA A 57 3.31 -7.97 -29.19
CA ALA A 57 3.43 -9.32 -28.62
C ALA A 57 4.90 -9.83 -28.55
N ALA A 58 5.77 -9.27 -29.38
CA ALA A 58 7.21 -9.52 -29.36
C ALA A 58 7.99 -8.57 -28.41
N SER A 59 7.39 -7.52 -27.86
CA SER A 59 8.04 -6.50 -27.02
C SER A 59 8.37 -7.03 -25.62
N GLY A 60 7.45 -7.78 -24.99
CA GLY A 60 7.61 -8.28 -23.62
C GLY A 60 8.73 -9.31 -23.40
N LYS A 61 9.24 -9.94 -24.48
CA LYS A 61 10.37 -10.89 -24.45
C LYS A 61 11.63 -10.37 -25.14
N VAL A 62 11.60 -9.19 -25.77
CA VAL A 62 12.72 -8.69 -26.60
C VAL A 62 13.18 -7.30 -26.16
N HIS A 63 12.40 -6.55 -25.37
CA HIS A 63 12.87 -5.27 -24.81
C HIS A 63 13.65 -5.41 -23.51
N SER A 64 13.39 -6.45 -22.72
CA SER A 64 14.19 -6.78 -21.53
C SER A 64 15.38 -7.71 -21.83
N ASP A 65 15.26 -8.52 -22.88
CA ASP A 65 16.14 -9.67 -23.15
C ASP A 65 17.05 -9.48 -24.36
N ARG A 66 17.13 -8.28 -24.95
CA ARG A 66 18.28 -8.02 -25.83
C ARG A 66 19.53 -8.12 -24.96
N HIS A 67 20.55 -8.74 -25.52
CA HIS A 67 21.90 -8.92 -24.98
C HIS A 67 22.08 -10.18 -24.14
N PHE A 68 22.17 -11.30 -24.87
CA PHE A 68 22.93 -12.48 -24.47
C PHE A 68 24.05 -12.66 -25.50
N LEU A 69 25.31 -12.61 -25.08
CA LEU A 69 26.42 -13.23 -25.81
C LEU A 69 26.74 -14.52 -25.06
N GLY A 70 26.22 -15.65 -25.54
CA GLY A 70 26.52 -17.00 -25.06
C GLY A 70 25.28 -17.83 -24.65
N GLN A 71 25.04 -18.94 -25.35
CA GLN A 71 24.28 -20.08 -24.81
C GLN A 71 25.28 -21.12 -24.28
N TYR A 72 25.10 -21.55 -23.02
CA TYR A 72 25.01 -22.95 -22.53
C TYR A 72 25.26 -23.01 -21.00
N GLY A 73 24.23 -23.41 -20.23
CA GLY A 73 24.23 -23.59 -18.77
C GLY A 73 22.93 -23.06 -18.13
N ALA A 74 22.21 -23.90 -17.36
CA ALA A 74 20.74 -23.88 -17.24
C ALA A 74 20.03 -22.55 -16.94
N ASN A 75 20.65 -21.60 -16.21
CA ASN A 75 20.10 -20.26 -16.00
C ASN A 75 21.25 -19.23 -16.05
N GLU A 76 21.51 -18.66 -17.23
CA GLU A 76 22.34 -17.46 -17.46
C GLU A 76 23.85 -17.51 -17.08
N GLY A 77 24.43 -18.64 -16.70
CA GLY A 77 25.85 -18.74 -16.31
C GLY A 77 26.86 -18.40 -17.43
N ALA A 78 26.44 -18.41 -18.69
CA ALA A 78 27.24 -18.06 -19.87
C ALA A 78 27.01 -16.61 -20.36
N VAL A 79 26.25 -15.80 -19.61
CA VAL A 79 25.86 -14.44 -20.03
C VAL A 79 26.93 -13.45 -19.60
N ILE A 80 27.75 -13.04 -20.56
CA ILE A 80 28.89 -12.13 -20.31
C ILE A 80 28.42 -10.67 -20.17
N LEU A 81 27.34 -10.27 -20.86
CA LEU A 81 26.82 -8.89 -20.84
C LEU A 81 25.29 -8.89 -20.74
N GLN A 82 24.74 -8.33 -19.66
CA GLN A 82 23.29 -8.25 -19.39
C GLN A 82 22.84 -6.79 -19.34
N ARG A 83 22.40 -6.24 -20.49
CA ARG A 83 22.09 -4.79 -20.58
C ARG A 83 20.79 -4.39 -19.87
N GLY A 84 19.83 -5.32 -19.74
CA GLY A 84 18.58 -5.07 -19.01
C GLY A 84 18.79 -4.66 -17.54
N GLY A 85 19.93 -5.01 -16.94
CA GLY A 85 20.30 -4.62 -15.58
C GLY A 85 20.61 -3.13 -15.47
N ASN A 86 21.20 -2.52 -16.52
CA ASN A 86 21.40 -1.08 -16.58
C ASN A 86 20.04 -0.36 -16.67
N THR A 87 19.16 -0.82 -17.56
CA THR A 87 17.78 -0.32 -17.67
C THR A 87 17.05 -0.42 -16.35
N TRP A 88 17.14 -1.58 -15.66
CA TRP A 88 16.55 -1.77 -14.34
C TRP A 88 17.08 -0.81 -13.30
N ARG A 89 18.40 -0.62 -13.24
CA ARG A 89 19.04 0.31 -12.31
C ARG A 89 18.56 1.75 -12.57
N LEU A 90 18.50 2.17 -13.82
CA LEU A 90 18.05 3.51 -14.22
C LEU A 90 16.58 3.73 -13.87
N LEU A 91 15.69 2.78 -14.19
CA LEU A 91 14.27 2.87 -13.87
C LEU A 91 14.01 2.84 -12.36
N ARG A 92 14.65 1.90 -11.65
CA ARG A 92 14.55 1.75 -10.19
C ARG A 92 14.98 3.04 -9.49
N ASN A 93 16.17 3.54 -9.78
CA ASN A 93 16.76 4.66 -9.04
C ASN A 93 16.29 6.03 -9.54
N GLY A 94 15.75 6.11 -10.76
CA GLY A 94 15.21 7.32 -11.34
C GLY A 94 13.70 7.41 -11.16
N PRO A 95 12.89 7.18 -12.22
CA PRO A 95 11.47 7.49 -12.23
C PRO A 95 10.67 6.74 -11.17
N ILE A 96 10.99 5.47 -10.89
CA ILE A 96 10.20 4.67 -9.93
C ILE A 96 10.48 5.13 -8.50
N ALA A 97 11.75 5.22 -8.08
CA ALA A 97 12.09 5.72 -6.75
C ALA A 97 11.60 7.16 -6.53
N MET A 98 11.71 8.02 -7.54
CA MET A 98 11.20 9.40 -7.46
C MET A 98 9.69 9.44 -7.28
N SER A 99 8.94 8.68 -8.09
CA SER A 99 7.47 8.61 -7.99
C SER A 99 7.04 8.02 -6.65
N ALA A 100 7.71 6.96 -6.19
CA ALA A 100 7.46 6.36 -4.88
C ALA A 100 7.71 7.37 -3.74
N GLY A 101 8.87 8.03 -3.75
CA GLY A 101 9.21 9.04 -2.75
C GLY A 101 8.21 10.20 -2.73
N PHE A 102 7.84 10.71 -3.91
CA PHE A 102 6.82 11.74 -4.05
C PHE A 102 5.47 11.32 -3.46
N LEU A 103 4.97 10.14 -3.84
CA LEU A 103 3.69 9.62 -3.36
C LEU A 103 3.68 9.42 -1.84
N LEU A 104 4.77 8.88 -1.29
CA LEU A 104 4.90 8.63 0.15
C LEU A 104 5.02 9.91 0.98
N LEU A 105 5.53 11.00 0.41
CA LEU A 105 5.60 12.30 1.08
C LEU A 105 4.31 13.11 0.89
N VAL A 106 3.70 13.09 -0.29
CA VAL A 106 2.48 13.86 -0.56
C VAL A 106 1.26 13.25 0.16
N THR A 107 1.19 11.93 0.30
CA THR A 107 0.05 11.26 0.96
C THR A 107 -0.20 11.74 2.39
N PRO A 108 0.78 11.77 3.32
CA PRO A 108 0.54 12.28 4.66
C PRO A 108 0.19 13.77 4.66
N LEU A 109 0.72 14.56 3.72
CA LEU A 109 0.35 15.98 3.56
C LEU A 109 -1.10 16.13 3.08
N LEU A 110 -1.58 15.26 2.19
CA LEU A 110 -2.97 15.23 1.74
C LEU A 110 -3.91 14.79 2.87
N ILE A 111 -3.51 13.80 3.66
CA ILE A 111 -4.25 13.37 4.84
C ILE A 111 -4.34 14.52 5.87
N LEU A 112 -3.23 15.21 6.12
CA LEU A 112 -3.21 16.38 7.00
C LEU A 112 -4.10 17.50 6.46
N GLY A 113 -3.99 17.82 5.16
CA GLY A 113 -4.83 18.83 4.52
C GLY A 113 -6.32 18.48 4.58
N LEU A 114 -6.66 17.21 4.37
CA LEU A 114 -8.03 16.70 4.54
C LEU A 114 -8.51 16.87 5.98
N TYR A 115 -7.69 16.47 6.96
CA TYR A 115 -8.02 16.60 8.37
C TYR A 115 -8.22 18.06 8.78
N LEU A 116 -7.36 18.98 8.34
CA LEU A 116 -7.50 20.41 8.64
C LEU A 116 -8.70 21.05 7.93
N ALA A 117 -9.08 20.55 6.75
CA ALA A 117 -10.17 21.13 5.96
C ALA A 117 -11.56 20.58 6.33
N VAL A 118 -11.65 19.31 6.69
CA VAL A 118 -12.93 18.59 6.94
C VAL A 118 -13.09 18.22 8.41
N GLY A 119 -11.98 17.94 9.11
CA GLY A 119 -12.02 17.38 10.46
C GLY A 119 -12.33 15.87 10.48
N PRO A 120 -12.51 15.30 11.69
CA PRO A 120 -12.89 13.91 11.85
C PRO A 120 -14.33 13.62 11.37
N ALA A 121 -14.61 12.37 11.00
CA ALA A 121 -15.98 11.89 10.81
C ALA A 121 -16.82 12.16 12.06
N HIS A 122 -18.13 12.42 11.86
CA HIS A 122 -19.08 12.90 12.89
C HIS A 122 -18.73 12.36 14.29
N ALA A 123 -18.20 13.25 15.14
CA ALA A 123 -17.96 12.90 16.52
C ALA A 123 -19.32 12.63 17.19
N ILE A 124 -19.43 11.53 17.91
CA ILE A 124 -20.64 11.19 18.65
C ILE A 124 -20.88 12.31 19.67
N GLU A 125 -22.10 12.86 19.71
CA GLU A 125 -22.43 13.97 20.62
C GLU A 125 -22.16 13.59 22.08
N HIS A 126 -22.50 12.36 22.49
CA HIS A 126 -22.23 11.81 23.82
C HIS A 126 -21.99 10.30 23.79
N GLU A 127 -21.00 9.81 24.56
CA GLU A 127 -20.84 8.37 24.78
C GLU A 127 -22.03 7.81 25.55
N SER A 128 -22.55 6.66 25.09
CA SER A 128 -23.68 5.99 25.74
C SER A 128 -23.31 5.29 27.04
N GLY A 129 -22.01 5.03 27.26
CA GLY A 129 -21.49 4.19 28.35
C GLY A 129 -21.75 2.69 28.15
N ARG A 130 -22.62 2.31 27.20
CA ARG A 130 -22.85 0.93 26.80
C ARG A 130 -21.87 0.56 25.69
N ARG A 131 -21.03 -0.44 25.95
CA ARG A 131 -20.07 -0.97 24.97
C ARG A 131 -20.63 -2.21 24.27
N LEU A 132 -20.37 -2.33 22.97
CA LEU A 132 -20.71 -3.50 22.15
C LEU A 132 -19.42 -4.19 21.72
N ASP A 133 -19.37 -5.52 21.90
CA ASP A 133 -18.24 -6.31 21.43
C ASP A 133 -18.25 -6.38 19.90
N ARG A 134 -17.19 -5.83 19.30
CA ARG A 134 -16.97 -5.81 17.86
C ARG A 134 -15.99 -6.91 17.47
N PHE A 135 -14.74 -6.84 17.94
CA PHE A 135 -13.69 -7.80 17.60
C PHE A 135 -13.28 -8.66 18.78
N ASN A 136 -13.25 -9.98 18.59
CA ASN A 136 -12.76 -10.89 19.61
C ASN A 136 -11.22 -10.84 19.73
N ARG A 137 -10.68 -11.53 20.74
CA ARG A 137 -9.24 -11.55 21.01
C ARG A 137 -8.43 -12.02 19.78
N TRP A 138 -8.81 -13.15 19.18
CA TRP A 138 -8.12 -13.73 18.02
C TRP A 138 -8.03 -12.74 16.85
N GLN A 139 -9.16 -12.12 16.49
CA GLN A 139 -9.26 -11.11 15.44
C GLN A 139 -8.27 -9.96 15.65
N ARG A 140 -8.16 -9.45 16.88
CA ARG A 140 -7.22 -8.37 17.21
C ARG A 140 -5.76 -8.83 17.13
N TRP A 141 -5.43 -10.02 17.62
CA TRP A 141 -4.06 -10.56 17.52
C TRP A 141 -3.62 -10.73 16.07
N VAL A 142 -4.47 -11.30 15.23
CA VAL A 142 -4.20 -11.45 13.78
C VAL A 142 -3.99 -10.08 13.13
N HIS A 143 -4.83 -9.10 13.49
CA HIS A 143 -4.68 -7.73 13.00
C HIS A 143 -3.32 -7.13 13.39
N TRP A 144 -2.99 -7.13 14.69
CA TRP A 144 -1.76 -6.53 15.20
C TRP A 144 -0.50 -7.26 14.71
N ALA A 145 -0.52 -8.59 14.63
CA ALA A 145 0.59 -9.35 14.05
C ALA A 145 0.86 -8.96 12.58
N THR A 146 -0.21 -8.82 11.79
CA THR A 146 -0.10 -8.36 10.39
C THR A 146 0.35 -6.91 10.30
N ALA A 147 -0.17 -6.03 11.16
CA ALA A 147 0.19 -4.62 11.18
C ALA A 147 1.66 -4.42 11.57
N PHE A 148 2.15 -5.08 12.61
CA PHE A 148 3.55 -4.96 13.03
C PHE A 148 4.53 -5.56 12.02
N SER A 149 4.21 -6.71 11.43
CA SER A 149 5.03 -7.27 10.35
C SER A 149 5.06 -6.35 9.12
N PHE A 150 3.91 -5.80 8.72
CA PHE A 150 3.83 -4.80 7.65
C PHE A 150 4.67 -3.55 7.96
N LEU A 151 4.56 -2.97 9.15
CA LEU A 151 5.31 -1.77 9.52
C LEU A 151 6.83 -2.02 9.53
N ALA A 152 7.27 -3.18 10.03
CA ALA A 152 8.67 -3.58 9.98
C ALA A 152 9.17 -3.74 8.52
N LEU A 153 8.36 -4.35 7.64
CA LEU A 153 8.67 -4.50 6.22
C LEU A 153 8.68 -3.17 5.47
N ALA A 154 7.70 -2.31 5.72
CA ALA A 154 7.61 -0.98 5.12
C ALA A 154 8.83 -0.14 5.50
N LEU A 155 9.18 -0.08 6.79
CA LEU A 155 10.34 0.68 7.25
C LEU A 155 11.64 0.13 6.68
N SER A 156 11.89 -1.18 6.80
CA SER A 156 13.10 -1.80 6.25
C SER A 156 13.19 -1.64 4.73
N GLY A 157 12.08 -1.77 4.00
CA GLY A 157 12.03 -1.57 2.55
C GLY A 157 12.36 -0.13 2.13
N LEU A 158 11.87 0.88 2.87
CA LEU A 158 12.21 2.28 2.64
C LEU A 158 13.70 2.55 2.88
N LEU A 159 14.28 1.96 3.93
CA LEU A 159 15.71 2.06 4.23
C LEU A 159 16.56 1.40 3.13
N LEU A 160 16.14 0.25 2.59
CA LEU A 160 16.82 -0.42 1.48
C LEU A 160 16.73 0.35 0.15
N LEU A 161 15.62 1.05 -0.09
CA LEU A 161 15.40 1.81 -1.31
C LEU A 161 16.11 3.17 -1.29
N PHE A 162 15.91 3.96 -0.23
CA PHE A 162 16.36 5.35 -0.15
C PHE A 162 17.57 5.57 0.76
N GLY A 163 17.88 4.63 1.66
CA GLY A 163 18.88 4.82 2.70
C GLY A 163 20.25 5.21 2.18
N LYS A 164 20.70 4.66 1.05
CA LYS A 164 21.99 5.04 0.46
C LYS A 164 22.05 6.53 0.08
N ASN A 165 20.96 7.10 -0.40
CA ASN A 165 20.94 8.48 -0.88
C ASN A 165 20.59 9.47 0.24
N VAL A 166 19.77 9.04 1.20
CA VAL A 166 19.23 9.90 2.26
C VAL A 166 20.02 9.78 3.56
N LEU A 167 20.45 8.58 3.93
CA LEU A 167 21.04 8.29 5.24
C LEU A 167 22.57 8.32 5.22
N LEU A 168 23.18 7.63 4.26
CA LEU A 168 24.64 7.51 4.16
C LEU A 168 25.38 8.87 4.16
N PRO A 169 24.92 9.95 3.47
CA PRO A 169 25.65 11.21 3.44
C PRO A 169 25.89 11.86 4.81
N TRP A 170 25.00 11.65 5.79
CA TRP A 170 25.13 12.29 7.11
C TRP A 170 25.55 11.34 8.23
N MET A 171 25.34 10.03 8.11
CA MET A 171 25.78 9.05 9.12
C MET A 171 27.11 8.35 8.80
N GLY A 172 27.59 8.45 7.56
CA GLY A 172 28.81 7.79 7.09
C GLY A 172 28.65 6.29 6.84
N HIS A 173 29.68 5.69 6.22
CA HIS A 173 29.63 4.32 5.72
C HIS A 173 29.49 3.26 6.84
N ASN A 174 30.17 3.46 7.97
CA ASN A 174 30.18 2.48 9.08
C ASN A 174 28.82 2.36 9.77
N ALA A 175 28.15 3.47 10.06
CA ALA A 175 26.82 3.43 10.67
C ALA A 175 25.78 2.91 9.65
N PHE A 176 25.86 3.37 8.40
CA PHE A 176 24.92 2.95 7.37
C PHE A 176 25.01 1.45 7.04
N SER A 177 26.21 0.86 7.08
CA SER A 177 26.37 -0.58 6.80
C SER A 177 25.59 -1.44 7.80
N TRP A 178 25.61 -1.09 9.09
CA TRP A 178 24.80 -1.74 10.12
C TRP A 178 23.30 -1.54 9.90
N VAL A 179 22.88 -0.32 9.57
CA VAL A 179 21.47 -0.02 9.27
C VAL A 179 20.99 -0.82 8.06
N ALA A 180 21.77 -0.87 6.99
CA ALA A 180 21.44 -1.61 5.78
C ALA A 180 21.41 -3.12 6.03
N LEU A 181 22.37 -3.65 6.80
CA LEU A 181 22.40 -5.06 7.18
C LEU A 181 21.17 -5.44 8.00
N LEU A 182 20.87 -4.67 9.05
CA LEU A 182 19.70 -4.91 9.90
C LEU A 182 18.41 -4.80 9.09
N SER A 183 18.28 -3.79 8.24
CA SER A 183 17.11 -3.62 7.37
C SER A 183 16.92 -4.82 6.46
N LYS A 184 17.99 -5.31 5.82
CA LYS A 184 17.94 -6.51 4.99
C LYS A 184 17.50 -7.74 5.80
N LEU A 185 18.10 -7.97 6.96
CA LEU A 185 17.76 -9.12 7.81
C LEU A 185 16.30 -9.07 8.27
N VAL A 186 15.86 -7.93 8.79
CA VAL A 186 14.46 -7.72 9.18
C VAL A 186 13.54 -7.96 7.98
N HIS A 187 13.87 -7.41 6.80
CA HIS A 187 13.01 -7.54 5.63
C HIS A 187 12.87 -9.00 5.19
N ASN A 188 13.98 -9.72 5.08
CA ASN A 188 14.00 -11.10 4.61
C ASN A 188 13.36 -12.06 5.62
N PHE A 189 13.58 -11.88 6.93
CA PHE A 189 13.01 -12.79 7.94
C PHE A 189 11.54 -12.46 8.28
N VAL A 190 11.15 -11.19 8.28
CA VAL A 190 9.75 -10.80 8.55
C VAL A 190 8.87 -11.02 7.32
N GLY A 191 9.43 -11.05 6.10
CA GLY A 191 8.70 -11.29 4.86
C GLY A 191 7.85 -12.57 4.89
N PRO A 192 8.44 -13.75 5.11
CA PRO A 192 7.69 -15.01 5.25
C PRO A 192 6.67 -14.99 6.40
N LEU A 193 6.98 -14.34 7.52
CA LEU A 193 6.02 -14.14 8.61
C LEU A 193 4.80 -13.34 8.14
N PHE A 194 4.99 -12.26 7.39
CA PHE A 194 3.91 -11.46 6.82
C PHE A 194 3.03 -12.27 5.86
N VAL A 195 3.61 -13.19 5.07
CA VAL A 195 2.84 -14.11 4.21
C VAL A 195 1.88 -14.94 5.06
N VAL A 196 2.38 -15.58 6.12
CA VAL A 196 1.57 -16.40 7.03
C VAL A 196 0.49 -15.54 7.71
N CYS A 197 0.85 -14.37 8.24
CA CYS A 197 -0.10 -13.44 8.84
C CYS A 197 -1.19 -13.00 7.85
N SER A 198 -0.85 -12.74 6.60
CA SER A 198 -1.81 -12.33 5.55
C SER A 198 -2.81 -13.44 5.21
N VAL A 199 -2.37 -14.70 5.14
CA VAL A 199 -3.26 -15.86 4.94
C VAL A 199 -4.22 -16.02 6.12
N ILE A 200 -3.72 -15.89 7.35
CA ILE A 200 -4.54 -15.98 8.56
C ILE A 200 -5.52 -14.79 8.63
N MET A 201 -5.09 -13.59 8.26
CA MET A 201 -5.93 -12.39 8.15
C MET A 201 -7.08 -12.62 7.17
N PHE A 202 -6.79 -13.14 5.97
CA PHE A 202 -7.82 -13.47 4.99
C PHE A 202 -8.84 -14.47 5.56
N ALA A 203 -8.39 -15.61 6.09
CA ALA A 203 -9.27 -16.65 6.63
C ALA A 203 -10.14 -16.13 7.79
N THR A 204 -9.59 -15.24 8.62
CA THR A 204 -10.27 -14.68 9.80
C THR A 204 -11.39 -13.71 9.41
N TYR A 205 -11.21 -12.92 8.34
CA TYR A 205 -12.08 -11.79 8.03
C TYR A 205 -12.92 -11.94 6.75
N VAL A 206 -12.62 -12.90 5.87
CA VAL A 206 -13.28 -13.03 4.55
C VAL A 206 -14.80 -13.10 4.63
N ARG A 207 -15.36 -13.87 5.58
CA ARG A 207 -16.81 -14.10 5.67
C ARG A 207 -17.62 -12.81 5.85
N LYS A 208 -17.06 -11.81 6.54
CA LYS A 208 -17.73 -10.52 6.81
C LYS A 208 -17.42 -9.44 5.78
N ASN A 209 -16.54 -9.71 4.81
CA ASN A 209 -16.04 -8.74 3.83
C ASN A 209 -16.64 -8.91 2.42
N PHE A 210 -17.64 -9.77 2.25
CA PHE A 210 -18.38 -9.80 0.98
C PHE A 210 -19.20 -8.53 0.79
N PHE A 211 -19.21 -8.03 -0.46
CA PHE A 211 -20.00 -6.85 -0.83
C PHE A 211 -21.49 -7.17 -0.79
N GLN A 212 -22.25 -6.23 -0.23
CA GLN A 212 -23.69 -6.23 -0.09
C GLN A 212 -24.28 -5.04 -0.85
N ARG A 213 -25.60 -5.05 -1.09
CA ARG A 213 -26.29 -3.97 -1.80
C ARG A 213 -26.07 -2.59 -1.13
N ALA A 214 -26.02 -2.56 0.20
CA ALA A 214 -25.77 -1.35 0.97
C ALA A 214 -24.39 -0.72 0.69
N ASP A 215 -23.37 -1.52 0.38
CA ASP A 215 -22.02 -1.02 0.10
C ASP A 215 -21.97 -0.16 -1.16
N TRP A 216 -22.77 -0.51 -2.17
CA TRP A 216 -22.86 0.28 -3.40
C TRP A 216 -23.52 1.64 -3.18
N LEU A 217 -24.48 1.73 -2.25
CA LEU A 217 -25.04 3.01 -1.82
C LEU A 217 -24.01 3.84 -1.07
N TRP A 218 -23.23 3.20 -0.20
CA TRP A 218 -22.14 3.85 0.54
C TRP A 218 -21.07 4.42 -0.40
N ILE A 219 -20.65 3.66 -1.41
CA ILE A 219 -19.68 4.10 -2.42
C ILE A 219 -20.23 5.29 -3.22
N LYS A 220 -21.48 5.22 -3.70
CA LYS A 220 -22.11 6.32 -4.46
C LYS A 220 -22.18 7.62 -3.66
N GLN A 221 -22.31 7.53 -2.34
CA GLN A 221 -22.39 8.67 -1.44
C GLN A 221 -21.03 9.10 -0.88
N GLY A 222 -19.93 8.46 -1.30
CA GLY A 222 -18.56 8.82 -0.91
C GLY A 222 -18.23 8.55 0.55
N GLY A 223 -18.97 7.64 1.19
CA GLY A 223 -18.68 7.19 2.55
C GLY A 223 -18.90 8.20 3.67
N GLY A 224 -19.50 9.35 3.38
CA GLY A 224 -19.97 10.29 4.41
C GLY A 224 -18.87 11.09 5.10
N LEU A 225 -17.58 10.82 4.83
CA LEU A 225 -16.46 11.47 5.51
C LEU A 225 -16.42 12.98 5.26
N VAL A 226 -16.62 13.40 4.00
CA VAL A 226 -16.58 14.83 3.61
C VAL A 226 -17.95 15.50 3.74
N SER A 227 -19.03 14.74 3.55
CA SER A 227 -20.40 15.28 3.60
C SER A 227 -20.99 15.27 5.01
N HIS A 228 -20.33 14.59 5.95
CA HIS A 228 -20.79 14.32 7.32
C HIS A 228 -22.19 13.69 7.38
N LYS A 229 -22.70 13.17 6.27
CA LYS A 229 -24.00 12.50 6.20
C LYS A 229 -23.88 11.11 6.81
N HIS A 230 -24.87 10.76 7.62
CA HIS A 230 -25.05 9.39 8.07
C HIS A 230 -25.37 8.50 6.88
N ILE A 231 -24.62 7.39 6.76
CA ILE A 231 -24.81 6.39 5.72
C ILE A 231 -24.80 5.03 6.39
N ALA A 232 -25.91 4.30 6.29
CA ALA A 232 -26.04 2.98 6.84
C ALA A 232 -24.94 2.03 6.31
N ALA A 233 -24.23 1.37 7.22
CA ALA A 233 -23.19 0.40 6.91
C ALA A 233 -23.33 -0.86 7.75
N GLY A 234 -22.91 -2.00 7.19
CA GLY A 234 -22.87 -3.29 7.86
C GLY A 234 -21.71 -3.40 8.85
N TYR A 235 -21.35 -4.64 9.21
CA TYR A 235 -20.25 -4.90 10.15
C TYR A 235 -18.95 -4.20 9.69
N PHE A 236 -18.60 -4.36 8.41
CA PHE A 236 -17.61 -3.55 7.73
C PHE A 236 -18.31 -2.63 6.73
N ASN A 237 -17.85 -1.39 6.62
CA ASN A 237 -18.28 -0.47 5.56
C ASN A 237 -17.58 -0.78 4.22
N ALA A 238 -18.04 -0.17 3.14
CA ALA A 238 -17.48 -0.47 1.81
C ALA A 238 -16.00 -0.10 1.67
N GLY A 239 -15.53 0.96 2.35
CA GLY A 239 -14.11 1.34 2.38
C GLY A 239 -13.24 0.29 3.07
N GLU A 240 -13.67 -0.25 4.21
CA GLU A 240 -13.00 -1.36 4.89
C GLU A 240 -12.96 -2.62 4.03
N LYS A 241 -14.06 -2.92 3.29
CA LYS A 241 -14.10 -4.05 2.35
C LYS A 241 -13.16 -3.86 1.15
N ILE A 242 -13.10 -2.65 0.61
CA ILE A 242 -12.13 -2.29 -0.44
C ILE A 242 -10.69 -2.49 0.07
N TRP A 243 -10.40 -2.09 1.31
CA TRP A 243 -9.09 -2.33 1.92
C TRP A 243 -8.80 -3.81 2.14
N PHE A 244 -9.80 -4.61 2.53
CA PHE A 244 -9.65 -6.05 2.64
C PHE A 244 -9.29 -6.69 1.30
N TRP A 245 -10.07 -6.45 0.24
CA TRP A 245 -9.81 -7.06 -1.07
C TRP A 245 -8.59 -6.46 -1.78
N GLY A 246 -8.43 -5.14 -1.74
CA GLY A 246 -7.30 -4.47 -2.39
C GLY A 246 -5.99 -4.61 -1.62
N GLY A 247 -6.01 -4.30 -0.32
CA GLY A 247 -4.83 -4.36 0.55
C GLY A 247 -4.46 -5.77 0.95
N VAL A 248 -5.33 -6.49 1.65
CA VAL A 248 -5.00 -7.82 2.21
C VAL A 248 -4.89 -8.87 1.10
N VAL A 249 -5.84 -8.90 0.15
CA VAL A 249 -5.84 -9.95 -0.89
C VAL A 249 -4.92 -9.60 -2.04
N VAL A 250 -5.19 -8.53 -2.79
CA VAL A 250 -4.43 -8.23 -4.02
C VAL A 250 -3.00 -7.80 -3.72
N LEU A 251 -2.82 -6.75 -2.92
CA LEU A 251 -1.48 -6.25 -2.58
C LEU A 251 -0.74 -7.22 -1.66
N GLY A 252 -1.41 -7.84 -0.68
CA GLY A 252 -0.82 -8.88 0.16
C GLY A 252 -0.28 -10.06 -0.65
N LEU A 253 -1.05 -10.57 -1.63
CA LEU A 253 -0.58 -11.62 -2.53
C LEU A 253 0.56 -11.14 -3.44
N LEU A 254 0.44 -9.96 -4.03
CA LEU A 254 1.48 -9.37 -4.88
C LEU A 254 2.81 -9.26 -4.13
N MET A 255 2.78 -8.71 -2.91
CA MET A 255 3.95 -8.56 -2.06
C MET A 255 4.52 -9.90 -1.62
N SER A 256 3.67 -10.87 -1.30
CA SER A 256 4.09 -12.23 -0.92
C SER A 256 4.81 -12.94 -2.06
N VAL A 257 4.20 -12.96 -3.26
CA VAL A 257 4.77 -13.65 -4.42
C VAL A 257 6.07 -12.98 -4.86
N THR A 258 6.06 -11.66 -5.05
CA THR A 258 7.26 -10.93 -5.48
C THR A 258 8.35 -10.95 -4.42
N GLY A 259 8.01 -10.86 -3.13
CA GLY A 259 8.97 -10.92 -2.03
C GLY A 259 9.66 -12.28 -1.95
N LEU A 260 8.91 -13.39 -2.03
CA LEU A 260 9.48 -14.74 -2.04
C LEU A 260 10.38 -14.98 -3.26
N ILE A 261 10.01 -14.45 -4.44
CA ILE A 261 10.86 -14.51 -5.63
C ILE A 261 12.20 -13.78 -5.41
N LEU A 262 12.17 -12.62 -4.74
CA LEU A 262 13.36 -11.81 -4.50
C LEU A 262 14.24 -12.35 -3.35
N ASP A 263 13.63 -12.99 -2.35
CA ASP A 263 14.34 -13.54 -1.20
C ASP A 263 15.02 -14.88 -1.54
N PHE A 264 14.33 -15.73 -2.32
CA PHE A 264 14.84 -17.04 -2.72
C PHE A 264 15.25 -17.09 -4.19
N VAL A 265 16.39 -16.48 -4.52
CA VAL A 265 16.91 -16.41 -5.90
C VAL A 265 17.50 -17.72 -6.44
N ASN A 266 17.50 -18.78 -5.64
CA ASN A 266 18.16 -20.06 -5.94
C ASN A 266 17.23 -21.10 -6.58
N PHE A 267 15.99 -20.71 -6.95
CA PHE A 267 15.01 -21.62 -7.58
C PHE A 267 15.05 -21.58 -9.11
N GLY A 268 16.18 -21.16 -9.68
CA GLY A 268 16.36 -21.07 -11.13
C GLY A 268 15.65 -19.89 -11.79
N GLN A 269 15.34 -18.82 -11.03
CA GLN A 269 14.80 -17.60 -11.62
C GLN A 269 15.85 -16.93 -12.52
N THR A 270 15.41 -16.44 -13.68
CA THR A 270 16.22 -15.61 -14.57
C THR A 270 16.34 -14.18 -14.02
N ARG A 271 17.34 -13.42 -14.48
CA ARG A 271 17.49 -12.00 -14.08
C ARG A 271 16.28 -11.17 -14.51
N TYR A 272 15.66 -11.52 -15.64
CA TYR A 272 14.41 -10.91 -16.07
C TYR A 272 13.30 -11.07 -15.00
N VAL A 273 13.08 -12.28 -14.50
CA VAL A 273 12.06 -12.55 -13.46
C VAL A 273 12.35 -11.74 -12.20
N LEU A 274 13.62 -11.67 -11.77
CA LEU A 274 14.02 -10.85 -10.62
C LEU A 274 13.78 -9.36 -10.84
N GLN A 275 14.04 -8.84 -12.05
CA GLN A 275 13.81 -7.43 -12.39
C GLN A 275 12.32 -7.08 -12.39
N ILE A 276 11.48 -7.91 -13.02
CA ILE A 276 10.03 -7.73 -13.03
C ILE A 276 9.45 -7.85 -11.63
N ALA A 277 9.84 -8.89 -10.87
CA ALA A 277 9.43 -9.04 -9.48
C ALA A 277 9.81 -7.79 -8.66
N HIS A 278 11.01 -7.24 -8.87
CA HIS A 278 11.46 -6.05 -8.17
C HIS A 278 10.66 -4.79 -8.54
N TYR A 279 10.29 -4.58 -9.81
CA TYR A 279 9.42 -3.46 -10.18
C TYR A 279 8.02 -3.58 -9.56
N LEU A 280 7.43 -4.77 -9.64
CA LEU A 280 6.13 -5.06 -9.07
C LEU A 280 6.14 -4.93 -7.55
N HIS A 281 7.21 -5.39 -6.90
CA HIS A 281 7.39 -5.26 -5.46
C HIS A 281 7.50 -3.79 -5.04
N LEU A 282 8.26 -2.99 -5.78
CA LEU A 282 8.44 -1.57 -5.49
C LEU A 282 7.15 -0.76 -5.70
N GLY A 283 6.47 -0.98 -6.83
CA GLY A 283 5.17 -0.35 -7.12
C GLY A 283 4.09 -0.80 -6.13
N GLY A 284 4.00 -2.11 -5.88
CA GLY A 284 3.08 -2.71 -4.92
C GLY A 284 3.31 -2.19 -3.50
N ALA A 285 4.56 -2.15 -3.03
CA ALA A 285 4.91 -1.62 -1.71
C ALA A 285 4.50 -0.15 -1.57
N THR A 286 4.75 0.65 -2.60
CA THR A 286 4.36 2.06 -2.63
C THR A 286 2.84 2.20 -2.48
N LEU A 287 2.07 1.49 -3.29
CA LEU A 287 0.60 1.52 -3.23
C LEU A 287 0.07 0.99 -1.89
N TYR A 288 0.69 -0.07 -1.35
CA TYR A 288 0.31 -0.64 -0.06
C TYR A 288 0.56 0.37 1.07
N MET A 289 1.74 1.01 1.11
CA MET A 289 2.04 2.04 2.10
C MET A 289 1.09 3.24 2.01
N VAL A 290 0.79 3.73 0.80
CA VAL A 290 -0.17 4.83 0.59
C VAL A 290 -1.56 4.45 1.10
N GLY A 291 -2.06 3.27 0.74
CA GLY A 291 -3.36 2.78 1.22
C GLY A 291 -3.37 2.54 2.74
N ALA A 292 -2.26 2.04 3.29
CA ALA A 292 -2.12 1.79 4.73
C ALA A 292 -2.12 3.09 5.52
N MET A 293 -1.51 4.17 5.03
CA MET A 293 -1.61 5.51 5.64
C MET A 293 -3.07 5.97 5.72
N GLY A 294 -3.84 5.78 4.65
CA GLY A 294 -5.28 6.07 4.64
C GLY A 294 -6.06 5.22 5.64
N HIS A 295 -5.78 3.92 5.70
CA HIS A 295 -6.40 2.99 6.65
C HIS A 295 -6.08 3.37 8.11
N ILE A 296 -4.81 3.67 8.42
CA ILE A 296 -4.37 4.11 9.74
C ILE A 296 -5.06 5.42 10.11
N TYR A 297 -5.13 6.39 9.19
CA TYR A 297 -5.82 7.66 9.43
C TYR A 297 -7.29 7.43 9.79
N ILE A 298 -8.06 6.72 8.97
CA ILE A 298 -9.50 6.48 9.22
C ILE A 298 -9.71 5.67 10.50
N GLY A 299 -8.85 4.70 10.79
CA GLY A 299 -8.91 3.88 12.00
C GLY A 299 -8.45 4.56 13.30
N THR A 300 -7.90 5.78 13.22
CA THR A 300 -7.41 6.53 14.39
C THR A 300 -8.03 7.92 14.47
N LEU A 301 -7.48 8.89 13.74
CA LEU A 301 -7.84 10.30 13.81
C LEU A 301 -9.07 10.64 12.96
N GLY A 302 -9.26 9.94 11.84
CA GLY A 302 -10.34 10.19 10.89
C GLY A 302 -11.71 9.72 11.37
N THR A 303 -11.77 8.72 12.26
CA THR A 303 -13.01 8.24 12.87
C THR A 303 -12.80 8.01 14.37
N PRO A 304 -12.97 9.04 15.21
CA PRO A 304 -12.80 8.94 16.65
C PRO A 304 -13.60 7.76 17.23
N GLY A 305 -13.00 7.00 18.14
CA GLY A 305 -13.58 5.78 18.71
C GLY A 305 -13.35 4.50 17.88
N ALA A 306 -12.93 4.57 16.62
CA ALA A 306 -12.62 3.38 15.82
C ALA A 306 -11.43 2.58 16.39
N TYR A 307 -10.40 3.27 16.88
CA TYR A 307 -9.21 2.65 17.46
C TYR A 307 -9.52 1.74 18.66
N GLU A 308 -10.53 2.10 19.46
CA GLU A 308 -11.00 1.33 20.61
C GLU A 308 -11.42 -0.10 20.21
N ALA A 309 -12.00 -0.25 19.02
CA ALA A 309 -12.38 -1.54 18.48
C ALA A 309 -11.18 -2.50 18.35
N MET A 310 -10.04 -2.00 17.88
CA MET A 310 -8.83 -2.82 17.68
C MET A 310 -7.96 -2.91 18.92
N ARG A 311 -8.05 -1.95 19.85
CA ARG A 311 -7.31 -2.00 21.11
C ARG A 311 -8.00 -2.90 22.13
N HIS A 312 -9.30 -2.69 22.36
CA HIS A 312 -10.04 -3.33 23.43
C HIS A 312 -11.01 -4.40 22.92
N GLY A 313 -11.45 -4.31 21.67
CA GLY A 313 -12.43 -5.24 21.09
C GLY A 313 -13.86 -4.75 21.11
N SER A 314 -14.14 -3.65 21.81
CA SER A 314 -15.47 -3.10 21.96
C SER A 314 -15.53 -1.63 21.54
N VAL A 315 -16.72 -1.20 21.15
CA VAL A 315 -17.03 0.17 20.72
C VAL A 315 -18.22 0.70 21.48
N ASP A 316 -18.35 2.02 21.61
CA ASP A 316 -19.55 2.62 22.18
C ASP A 316 -20.79 2.33 21.31
N SER A 317 -21.94 2.15 21.93
CA SER A 317 -23.17 1.79 21.21
C SER A 317 -23.67 2.92 20.29
N ASN A 318 -23.45 4.19 20.64
CA ASN A 318 -23.74 5.31 19.74
C ASN A 318 -22.74 5.36 18.57
N TRP A 319 -21.48 4.98 18.80
CA TRP A 319 -20.49 4.82 17.71
C TRP A 319 -20.96 3.79 16.68
N ALA A 320 -21.39 2.62 17.18
CA ALA A 320 -21.90 1.56 16.33
C ALA A 320 -23.11 2.01 15.53
N LYS A 321 -24.04 2.75 16.14
CA LYS A 321 -25.20 3.32 15.45
C LYS A 321 -24.82 4.36 14.39
N ALA A 322 -23.85 5.22 14.68
CA ALA A 322 -23.42 6.29 13.79
C ALA A 322 -22.64 5.79 12.57
N HIS A 323 -21.76 4.80 12.74
CA HIS A 323 -20.85 4.36 11.68
C HIS A 323 -21.18 2.99 11.08
N HIS A 324 -21.96 2.17 11.79
CA HIS A 324 -22.27 0.79 11.43
C HIS A 324 -23.73 0.43 11.78
N GLU A 325 -24.66 1.30 11.39
CA GLU A 325 -26.09 1.22 11.78
C GLU A 325 -26.72 -0.16 11.51
N LEU A 326 -26.45 -0.77 10.36
CA LEU A 326 -27.05 -2.06 10.00
C LEU A 326 -26.57 -3.15 10.97
N TRP A 327 -25.28 -3.15 11.32
CA TRP A 327 -24.73 -4.06 12.31
C TRP A 327 -25.25 -3.77 13.72
N TYR A 328 -25.37 -2.50 14.09
CA TYR A 328 -25.97 -2.11 15.38
C TYR A 328 -27.39 -2.65 15.51
N ASN A 329 -28.21 -2.51 14.46
CA ASN A 329 -29.58 -3.02 14.42
C ASN A 329 -29.59 -4.55 14.54
N GLU A 330 -28.73 -5.27 13.81
CA GLU A 330 -28.61 -6.74 13.92
C GLU A 330 -28.32 -7.21 15.35
N VAL A 331 -27.35 -6.59 16.02
CA VAL A 331 -26.94 -6.98 17.40
C VAL A 331 -28.01 -6.62 18.43
N THR A 332 -28.69 -5.48 18.26
CA THR A 332 -29.71 -5.02 19.20
C THR A 332 -31.05 -5.74 19.04
N HIS A 333 -31.45 -6.10 17.83
CA HIS A 333 -32.67 -6.88 17.58
C HIS A 333 -32.50 -8.35 17.96
N SER A 334 -31.27 -8.86 17.97
CA SER A 334 -30.95 -10.23 18.42
C SER A 334 -30.74 -10.35 19.93
N ALA A 335 -30.65 -9.24 20.67
CA ALA A 335 -30.48 -9.24 22.12
C ALA A 335 -31.86 -9.35 22.82
N PRO A 336 -32.01 -10.17 23.88
CA PRO A 336 -33.19 -10.13 24.72
C PRO A 336 -33.41 -8.70 25.24
N GLN A 337 -34.61 -8.15 25.02
CA GLN A 337 -34.99 -6.84 25.56
C GLN A 337 -34.77 -6.87 27.08
N PRO A 338 -34.01 -5.92 27.67
CA PRO A 338 -33.94 -5.82 29.12
C PRO A 338 -35.37 -5.60 29.64
N PRO A 339 -35.75 -6.21 30.78
CA PRO A 339 -37.09 -6.03 31.32
C PRO A 339 -37.37 -4.52 31.48
N PRO A 340 -38.60 -4.05 31.21
CA PRO A 340 -38.96 -2.66 31.37
C PRO A 340 -38.51 -2.18 32.75
N ARG A 341 -37.79 -1.05 32.81
CA ARG A 341 -37.46 -0.44 34.10
C ARG A 341 -38.76 -0.22 34.85
N ALA A 342 -38.97 -0.99 35.92
CA ALA A 342 -40.08 -0.77 36.83
C ALA A 342 -39.97 0.67 37.33
N ASP A 343 -40.99 1.46 37.03
CA ASP A 343 -41.08 2.85 37.43
C ASP A 343 -40.97 2.92 38.96
N ARG A 344 -39.82 3.40 39.45
CA ARG A 344 -39.57 3.66 40.88
C ARG A 344 -40.24 4.97 41.33
N ARG A 345 -41.36 5.35 40.71
CA ARG A 345 -42.24 6.43 41.16
C ARG A 345 -43.66 5.91 41.41
N ARG A 346 -43.79 5.01 42.39
CA ARG A 346 -45.07 4.71 43.08
C ARG A 346 -44.78 3.84 44.30
N ARG A 347 -44.15 4.44 45.31
CA ARG A 347 -44.38 4.09 46.71
C ARG A 347 -44.43 5.41 47.46
N GLU A 348 -45.66 5.72 47.85
CA GLU A 348 -46.09 6.80 48.72
C GLU A 348 -45.40 6.73 50.09
#